data_AF-A0A5D0XS64-F1
#
_entry.id   AF-A0A5D0XS64-F1
#
_cell.length_a   1.000
_cell.length_b   1.000
_cell.length_c   1.000
_cell.angle_alpha   90.00
_cell.angle_beta   90.00
_cell.angle_gamma   90.00
#
_symmetry.space_group_name_H-M   'P 1'
#
loop_
_entity.id
_entity.type
_entity.pdbx_description
1 polymer ?
#
loop_
_entity_poly.entity_id
_entity_poly.type
_entity_poly.pdbx_seq_one_letter_code
_entity_poly.pdbx_strand_id
1 'polypeptide(L)'
;MSDLQCPATAVLVETGATEETSTDRRRIAARFELRTGEDVDAFVGATADEFRGEAFVVAAPGPSLVRALRLHRIREDPPVAIEVDADGWRVAAP
;
A
#
# COMPACT_ATOMS: atom_id res chain seq x y z
N MET A 1 -9.24 -1.44 26.66
CA MET A 1 -9.28 -0.26 25.77
C MET A 1 -8.71 -0.72 24.45
N SER A 2 -9.57 -1.00 23.47
CA SER A 2 -9.09 -1.32 22.13
C SER A 2 -8.66 0.01 21.53
N ASP A 3 -7.36 0.25 21.51
CA ASP A 3 -6.82 1.43 20.86
C ASP A 3 -7.29 1.41 19.41
N LEU A 4 -7.86 2.53 18.99
CA LEU A 4 -8.50 2.78 17.72
C LEU A 4 -7.43 2.88 16.63
N GLN A 5 -6.68 1.81 16.40
CA GLN A 5 -5.75 1.74 15.28
C GLN A 5 -6.58 1.45 14.02
N CYS A 6 -7.15 2.50 13.45
CA CYS A 6 -7.74 2.43 12.12
C CYS A 6 -6.59 2.20 11.13
N PRO A 7 -6.45 1.01 10.53
CA PRO A 7 -5.42 0.76 9.54
C PRO A 7 -5.65 1.69 8.34
N ALA A 8 -4.56 2.14 7.71
CA ALA A 8 -4.65 2.75 6.40
C ALA A 8 -4.63 1.65 5.33
N THR A 9 -5.34 1.85 4.22
CA THR A 9 -5.25 0.93 3.07
C THR A 9 -4.29 1.49 2.03
N ALA A 10 -3.21 0.78 1.72
CA ALA A 10 -2.33 1.11 0.61
C ALA A 10 -2.58 0.14 -0.55
N VAL A 11 -2.83 0.67 -1.74
CA VAL A 11 -2.93 -0.14 -2.97
C VAL A 11 -1.62 0.02 -3.73
N LEU A 12 -0.85 -1.05 -3.79
CA LEU A 12 0.44 -1.09 -4.46
C LEU A 12 0.25 -1.52 -5.92
N VAL A 13 0.67 -0.68 -6.86
CA VAL A 13 0.52 -0.93 -8.30
C VAL A 13 1.84 -0.66 -9.03
N GLU A 14 2.11 -1.40 -10.08
CA GLU A 14 3.32 -1.14 -10.88
C GLU A 14 3.21 0.21 -11.62
N THR A 15 4.30 0.97 -11.70
CA THR A 15 4.35 2.21 -12.48
C THR A 15 3.96 1.94 -13.93
N GLY A 16 3.05 2.74 -14.48
CA GLY A 16 2.53 2.56 -15.83
C GLY A 16 1.43 1.50 -15.96
N ALA A 17 1.05 0.81 -14.88
CA ALA A 17 -0.19 0.04 -14.86
C ALA A 17 -1.38 0.98 -15.06
N THR A 18 -2.26 0.64 -16.02
CA THR A 18 -3.47 1.43 -16.30
C THR A 18 -4.42 1.35 -15.11
N GLU A 19 -5.16 2.44 -14.86
CA GLU A 19 -6.06 2.64 -13.70
C GLU A 19 -7.21 1.61 -13.59
N GLU A 20 -7.30 0.66 -14.51
CA GLU A 20 -8.32 -0.39 -14.55
C GLU A 20 -8.10 -1.53 -13.54
N THR A 21 -7.00 -1.52 -12.78
CA THR A 21 -6.84 -2.38 -11.62
C THR A 21 -7.77 -1.92 -10.51
N SER A 22 -9.01 -2.42 -10.61
CA SER A 22 -10.14 -2.33 -9.69
C SER A 22 -9.71 -2.01 -8.25
N THR A 23 -9.66 -0.73 -7.93
CA THR A 23 -9.73 -0.22 -6.57
C THR A 23 -11.16 -0.46 -6.11
N ASP A 24 -11.41 -1.67 -5.60
CA ASP A 24 -12.67 -2.10 -4.99
C ASP A 24 -13.30 -0.96 -4.20
N ARG A 25 -14.37 -0.33 -4.72
CA ARG A 25 -15.35 0.60 -4.11
C ARG A 25 -14.88 1.62 -3.04
N ARG A 26 -13.60 1.73 -2.73
CA ARG A 26 -12.98 2.51 -1.66
C ARG A 26 -12.67 3.88 -2.23
N ARG A 27 -13.04 4.94 -1.48
CA ARG A 27 -12.64 6.30 -1.86
C ARG A 27 -11.13 6.41 -1.66
N ILE A 28 -10.41 6.51 -2.77
CA ILE A 28 -8.97 6.76 -2.78
C ILE A 28 -8.77 8.25 -2.48
N ALA A 29 -8.11 8.52 -1.36
CA ALA A 29 -7.82 9.87 -0.87
C ALA A 29 -6.64 10.50 -1.61
N ALA A 30 -5.64 9.70 -1.97
CA ALA A 30 -4.44 10.17 -2.67
C ALA A 30 -3.77 9.08 -3.52
N ARG A 31 -2.98 9.51 -4.50
CA ARG A 31 -2.13 8.65 -5.33
C ARG A 31 -0.72 9.22 -5.40
N PHE A 32 0.26 8.35 -5.19
CA PHE A 32 1.68 8.68 -5.19
C PHE A 32 2.40 7.83 -6.21
N GLU A 33 3.45 8.37 -6.81
CA GLU A 33 4.34 7.65 -7.72
C GLU A 33 5.78 7.76 -7.20
N LEU A 34 6.38 6.61 -6.94
CA LEU A 34 7.76 6.46 -6.51
C LEU A 34 8.64 6.05 -7.70
N ARG A 35 9.85 6.58 -7.71
CA ARG A 35 10.89 6.29 -8.69
C ARG A 35 11.76 5.11 -8.23
N THR A 36 12.53 4.58 -9.16
CA THR A 36 13.52 3.53 -8.87
C THR A 36 14.52 4.00 -7.83
N GLY A 37 14.70 3.22 -6.76
CA GLY A 37 15.63 3.49 -5.67
C GLY A 37 15.00 4.16 -4.44
N GLU A 38 13.74 4.61 -4.53
CA GLU A 38 13.00 5.06 -3.35
C GLU A 38 12.57 3.88 -2.49
N ASP A 39 12.56 4.09 -1.16
CA ASP A 39 12.19 3.08 -0.19
C ASP A 39 10.67 3.01 -0.03
N VAL A 40 10.06 2.06 -0.74
CA VAL A 40 8.62 1.81 -0.72
C VAL A 40 8.14 1.49 0.70
N ASP A 41 8.92 0.75 1.48
CA ASP A 41 8.52 0.34 2.83
C ASP A 41 8.40 1.56 3.75
N ALA A 42 9.46 2.37 3.80
CA ALA A 42 9.49 3.58 4.60
C ALA A 42 8.43 4.59 4.16
N PHE A 43 8.24 4.76 2.84
CA PHE A 43 7.22 5.67 2.30
C PHE A 43 5.81 5.24 2.70
N VAL A 44 5.44 3.99 2.45
CA VAL A 44 4.11 3.47 2.77
C VAL A 44 3.82 3.55 4.27
N GLY A 45 4.81 3.27 5.13
CA GLY A 45 4.67 3.42 6.58
C GLY A 45 4.38 4.86 6.99
N ALA A 46 5.16 5.82 6.47
CA ALA A 46 4.96 7.24 6.77
C ALA A 46 3.61 7.76 6.24
N THR A 47 3.22 7.36 5.03
CA THR A 47 1.92 7.75 4.45
C THR A 47 0.76 7.09 5.19
N ALA A 48 0.88 5.84 5.62
CA ALA A 48 -0.17 5.17 6.38
C ALA A 48 -0.49 5.89 7.70
N ASP A 49 0.52 6.47 8.36
CA ASP A 49 0.33 7.28 9.55
C ASP A 49 -0.48 8.57 9.30
N GLU A 50 -0.35 9.16 8.11
CA GLU A 50 -1.09 10.36 7.69
C GLU A 50 -2.52 10.02 7.22
N PHE A 51 -2.70 8.86 6.58
CA PHE A 51 -3.97 8.42 5.96
C PHE A 51 -4.70 7.34 6.77
N ARG A 52 -4.64 7.41 8.11
CA ARG A 52 -5.29 6.42 9.00
C ARG A 52 -6.79 6.32 8.73
N GLY A 53 -7.27 5.11 8.44
CA GLY A 53 -8.68 4.86 8.08
C GLY A 53 -9.07 5.27 6.66
N GLU A 54 -8.13 5.77 5.86
CA GLU A 54 -8.33 6.12 4.45
C GLU A 54 -7.56 5.17 3.53
N ALA A 55 -7.83 5.27 2.23
CA ALA A 55 -7.15 4.47 1.21
C ALA A 55 -6.32 5.36 0.29
N PHE A 56 -5.10 4.93 -0.05
CA PHE A 56 -4.23 5.61 -1.00
C PHE A 56 -3.56 4.61 -1.94
N VAL A 57 -3.06 5.11 -3.07
CA VAL A 57 -2.38 4.28 -4.08
C VAL A 57 -0.91 4.66 -4.13
N VAL A 58 -0.03 3.66 -4.21
CA VAL A 58 1.41 3.84 -4.47
C VAL A 58 1.78 3.11 -5.75
N ALA A 59 2.15 3.89 -6.76
CA ALA A 59 2.75 3.39 -7.99
C ALA A 59 4.27 3.34 -7.85
N ALA A 60 4.89 2.19 -8.06
CA ALA A 60 6.35 2.08 -8.03
C ALA A 60 6.85 0.97 -8.97
N PRO A 61 8.17 0.89 -9.26
CA PRO A 61 8.72 -0.21 -10.04
C PRO A 61 8.41 -1.57 -9.40
N GLY A 62 7.93 -2.53 -10.20
CA GLY A 62 7.52 -3.86 -9.72
C GLY A 62 8.54 -4.56 -8.80
N PRO A 63 9.85 -4.56 -9.12
CA PRO A 63 10.87 -5.15 -8.24
C PRO A 63 10.96 -4.50 -6.86
N SER A 64 10.72 -3.18 -6.77
CA SER A 64 10.71 -2.45 -5.49
C SER A 64 9.50 -2.84 -4.65
N LEU A 65 8.32 -2.95 -5.29
CA LEU A 65 7.09 -3.38 -4.62
C LEU A 65 7.19 -4.82 -4.11
N VAL A 66 7.65 -5.75 -4.97
CA VAL A 66 7.85 -7.16 -4.58
C VAL A 66 8.83 -7.24 -3.42
N ARG A 67 9.95 -6.49 -3.47
CA ARG A 67 10.90 -6.46 -2.37
C ARG A 67 10.24 -5.99 -1.06
N ALA A 68 9.46 -4.92 -1.10
CA ALA A 68 8.76 -4.41 0.09
C ALA A 68 7.74 -5.43 0.63
N LEU A 69 6.92 -6.03 -0.23
CA LEU A 69 5.95 -7.06 0.17
C LEU A 69 6.62 -8.27 0.86
N ARG A 70 7.76 -8.72 0.33
CA ARG A 70 8.49 -9.86 0.89
C ARG A 70 9.14 -9.54 2.25
N LEU A 71 9.51 -8.28 2.54
CA LEU A 71 9.97 -7.87 3.88
C LEU A 71 8.87 -8.11 4.93
N HIS A 72 7.61 -7.93 4.55
CA HIS A 72 6.43 -8.17 5.38
C HIS A 72 5.84 -9.58 5.23
N ARG A 73 6.56 -10.50 4.57
CA ARG A 73 6.13 -11.89 4.34
C ARG A 73 4.85 -12.03 3.50
N ILE A 74 4.46 -10.98 2.79
CA ILE A 74 3.34 -10.99 1.84
C ILE A 74 3.87 -11.61 0.53
N ARG A 75 3.15 -12.60 -0.01
CA ARG A 75 3.58 -13.43 -1.15
C ARG A 75 2.89 -13.07 -2.46
N GLU A 76 1.84 -12.27 -2.36
CA GLU A 76 1.11 -11.65 -3.44
C GLU A 76 2.05 -10.76 -4.25
N ASP A 77 1.74 -10.61 -5.53
CA ASP A 77 2.44 -9.72 -6.44
C ASP A 77 1.52 -8.53 -6.77
N PRO A 78 2.06 -7.33 -7.07
CA PRO A 78 1.25 -6.19 -7.48
C PRO A 78 0.41 -6.51 -8.73
N PRO A 79 -0.83 -5.96 -8.86
CA PRO A 79 -1.49 -5.06 -7.93
C PRO A 79 -1.99 -5.75 -6.66
N VAL A 80 -1.78 -5.14 -5.50
CA VAL A 80 -2.26 -5.68 -4.21
C VAL A 80 -2.68 -4.57 -3.26
N ALA A 81 -3.82 -4.75 -2.59
CA ALA A 81 -4.24 -3.89 -1.48
C ALA A 81 -3.74 -4.47 -0.16
N ILE A 82 -3.13 -3.63 0.66
CA ILE A 82 -2.64 -3.98 1.98
C ILE A 82 -3.22 -3.02 3.02
N GLU A 83 -3.47 -3.54 4.21
CA GLU A 83 -3.70 -2.77 5.42
C GLU A 83 -2.36 -2.53 6.11
N VAL A 84 -2.15 -1.30 6.54
CA VAL A 84 -0.94 -0.86 7.22
C VAL A 84 -1.34 -0.30 8.57
N ASP A 85 -0.85 -0.93 9.63
CA ASP A 85 -1.01 -0.52 11.03
C ASP A 85 0.33 -0.65 11.78
N ALA A 86 0.29 -0.46 13.11
CA ALA A 86 1.50 -0.55 13.94
C ALA A 86 2.09 -1.96 14.02
N ASP A 87 1.34 -3.01 13.67
CA ASP A 87 1.82 -4.38 13.63
C ASP A 87 2.50 -4.73 12.28
N GLY A 88 2.43 -3.84 11.29
CA GLY A 88 3.04 -3.99 9.98
C GLY A 88 2.01 -4.09 8.87
N TRP A 89 2.38 -4.80 7.78
CA TRP A 89 1.53 -4.89 6.60
C TRP A 89 0.78 -6.23 6.57
N ARG A 90 -0.49 -6.17 6.16
CA ARG A 90 -1.34 -7.35 5.94
C ARG A 90 -2.09 -7.20 4.64
N VAL A 91 -2.38 -8.29 3.94
CA VAL A 91 -3.24 -8.24 2.75
C VAL A 91 -4.64 -7.82 3.17
N ALA A 92 -5.18 -6.77 2.54
CA ALA A 92 -6.53 -6.32 2.80
C ALA A 92 -7.52 -7.39 2.32
N ALA A 93 -8.53 -7.69 3.13
CA ALA A 93 -9.61 -8.57 2.71
C ALA A 93 -10.40 -7.92 1.55
N PRO A 94 -10.87 -8.72 0.56
CA PRO A 94 -11.72 -8.25 -0.53
C PRO A 94 -13.07 -7.71 -0.02
#